data_AF-A0A957EBZ3-F1
#
_entry.id   AF-A0A957EBZ3-F1
#
_cell.length_a   1.000
_cell.length_b   1.000
_cell.length_c   1.000
_cell.angle_alpha   90.00
_cell.angle_beta   90.00
_cell.angle_gamma   90.00
#
_symmetry.space_group_name_H-M   'P 1'
#
loop_
_entity.id
_entity.type
_entity.pdbx_description
1 polymer ?
#
loop_
_entity_poly.entity_id
_entity_poly.type
_entity_poly.pdbx_seq_one_letter_code
_entity_poly.pdbx_strand_id
1 'polypeptide(L)' 'MTARMLAIYGKGGIGKSFTTSNLTARMAYDGARVLQLGCDPKHDSCNTIFGGHSLPTLG' A
#
# COMPACT_ATOMS: atom_id res chain seq x y z
N MET A 1 -12.05 2.64 19.36
CA MET A 1 -11.45 1.64 18.45
C MET A 1 -10.07 2.12 18.08
N THR A 2 -9.02 1.37 18.41
CA THR A 2 -7.63 1.72 18.06
C THR A 2 -7.29 1.17 16.67
N ALA A 3 -6.62 1.98 15.85
CA ALA A 3 -6.11 1.51 14.57
C ALA A 3 -4.97 0.51 14.79
N ARG A 4 -4.90 -0.54 13.97
CA ARG A 4 -3.75 -1.44 13.92
C ARG A 4 -2.76 -0.91 12.88
N MET A 5 -1.49 -0.80 13.25
CA MET A 5 -0.41 -0.37 12.37
C MET A 5 0.40 -1.58 11.91
N LEU A 6 0.54 -1.75 10.59
CA LEU A 6 1.28 -2.85 9.97
C LEU A 6 2.37 -2.24 9.07
N ALA A 7 3.59 -2.76 9.17
CA ALA A 7 4.71 -2.36 8.33
C ALA A 7 5.19 -3.58 7.51
N ILE A 8 5.29 -3.40 6.20
CA ILE A 8 5.67 -4.47 5.25
C ILE A 8 7.11 -4.23 4.77
N TYR A 9 8.00 -5.18 5.05
CA TYR A 9 9.42 -5.09 4.72
C TYR A 9 9.86 -6.19 3.75
N GLY A 10 11.06 -6.02 3.20
CA GLY A 10 11.74 -7.02 2.38
C GLY A 10 12.58 -6.42 1.25
N LYS A 11 13.33 -7.28 0.57
CA LYS A 11 14.25 -6.90 -0.52
C LYS A 11 13.50 -6.21 -1.68
N GLY A 12 14.21 -5.39 -2.46
CA GLY A 12 13.67 -4.84 -3.70
C GLY A 12 13.26 -5.96 -4.68
N GLY A 13 12.12 -5.78 -5.36
CA GLY A 13 11.66 -6.69 -6.41
C GLY A 13 10.91 -7.96 -5.96
N ILE A 14 10.79 -8.24 -4.65
CA ILE A 14 10.09 -9.47 -4.17
C ILE A 14 8.55 -9.39 -4.21
N GLY A 15 7.98 -8.29 -4.71
CA GLY A 15 6.53 -8.10 -4.77
C GLY A 15 5.88 -7.45 -3.54
N LYS A 16 6.63 -6.71 -2.70
CA LYS A 16 6.06 -6.00 -1.52
C LYS A 16 4.86 -5.12 -1.88
N SER A 17 5.05 -4.19 -2.82
CA SER A 17 4.00 -3.27 -3.29
C SER A 17 2.76 -4.00 -3.82
N PHE A 18 2.98 -5.12 -4.52
CA PHE A 18 1.91 -5.96 -5.05
C PHE A 18 1.10 -6.60 -3.91
N THR A 19 1.77 -7.20 -2.93
CA THR A 19 1.12 -7.81 -1.77
C THR A 19 0.39 -6.76 -0.92
N THR A 20 1.04 -5.63 -0.62
CA THR A 20 0.44 -4.55 0.17
C THR A 20 -0.83 -4.02 -0.50
N SER A 21 -0.81 -3.79 -1.81
CA SER A 21 -1.97 -3.27 -2.54
C SER A 21 -3.17 -4.21 -2.54
N ASN A 22 -2.93 -5.52 -2.70
CA ASN A 22 -4.00 -6.51 -2.67
C ASN A 22 -4.53 -6.70 -1.25
N LEU A 23 -3.66 -6.68 -0.23
CA LEU A 23 -4.06 -6.78 1.17
C LEU A 23 -4.99 -5.63 1.57
N THR A 24 -4.60 -4.39 1.27
CA THR A 24 -5.39 -3.19 1.64
C THR A 24 -6.69 -3.13 0.85
N ALA A 25 -6.67 -3.48 -0.44
CA ALA A 25 -7.89 -3.60 -1.25
C ALA A 25 -8.85 -4.64 -0.66
N ARG A 26 -8.37 -5.82 -0.28
CA ARG A 26 -9.20 -6.85 0.35
C ARG A 26 -9.81 -6.38 1.66
N MET A 27 -9.01 -5.76 2.53
CA MET A 27 -9.50 -5.23 3.80
C MET A 27 -10.58 -4.15 3.58
N ALA A 28 -10.42 -3.29 2.57
CA ALA A 28 -11.44 -2.32 2.20
C ALA A 28 -12.72 -2.98 1.68
N TYR A 29 -12.61 -4.03 0.84
CA TYR A 29 -13.76 -4.84 0.40
C TYR A 29 -14.49 -5.51 1.55
N ASP A 30 -13.77 -5.92 2.61
CA ASP A 30 -14.35 -6.50 3.83
C ASP A 30 -14.94 -5.43 4.78
N GLY A 31 -15.02 -4.16 4.35
CA GLY A 31 -15.64 -3.07 5.09
C GLY A 31 -14.74 -2.39 6.12
N ALA A 32 -13.43 -2.70 6.14
CA ALA A 32 -12.50 -2.02 7.02
C ALA A 32 -12.12 -0.63 6.48
N ARG A 33 -11.91 0.32 7.40
CA ARG A 33 -11.24 1.60 7.07
C ARG A 33 -9.73 1.40 7.09
N VAL A 34 -9.08 1.57 5.94
CA VAL A 34 -7.66 1.25 5.73
C VAL A 34 -6.94 2.44 5.14
N LEU A 35 -5.69 2.66 5.55
CA LEU A 35 -4.75 3.60 4.94
C LEU A 35 -3.53 2.82 4.46
N GLN A 36 -3.21 2.94 3.17
CA GLN A 36 -1.94 2.48 2.63
C GLN A 36 -0.98 3.66 2.53
N LEU A 37 0.18 3.54 3.16
CA LEU A 37 1.25 4.54 3.11
C LEU A 37 2.49 3.94 2.45
N GLY A 38 2.90 4.51 1.32
CA GLY A 38 4.14 4.14 0.64
C GLY A 38 5.35 4.82 1.28
N CYS A 39 6.32 4.03 1.74
CA CYS A 39 7.58 4.52 2.33
C CYS A 39 8.82 4.00 1.59
N ASP A 40 8.64 3.44 0.39
CA ASP A 40 9.73 2.94 -0.47
C ASP A 40 10.09 4.01 -1.51
N PRO A 41 11.38 4.31 -1.73
CA PRO A 41 11.83 5.35 -2.68
C PRO A 41 11.48 5.04 -4.13
N LYS A 42 10.98 3.83 -4.46
CA LYS A 42 10.43 3.53 -5.78
C LYS A 42 9.11 4.28 -6.06
N HIS A 43 8.41 4.73 -5.03
CA HIS A 43 7.18 5.53 -5.12
C HIS A 43 6.02 4.93 -5.96
N ASP A 44 6.04 3.61 -6.22
CA ASP A 44 5.02 2.93 -7.03
C ASP A 44 4.02 2.11 -6.19
N SER A 45 4.18 2.12 -4.86
CA SER A 45 3.49 1.17 -3.99
C SER A 45 1.97 1.30 -3.99
N CYS A 46 1.43 2.49 -4.30
CA CYS A 46 -0.01 2.72 -4.35
C CYS A 46 -0.59 2.65 -5.77
N ASN A 47 0.25 2.67 -6.81
CA ASN A 47 -0.21 2.85 -8.19
C ASN A 47 -1.28 1.83 -8.61
N THR A 48 -1.12 0.56 -8.20
CA THR A 48 -2.07 -0.52 -8.53
C THR A 48 -3.49 -0.24 -8.02
N ILE A 49 -3.64 0.41 -6.86
CA ILE A 49 -4.96 0.75 -6.29
C ILE A 49 -5.59 1.92 -7.04
N PHE A 50 -4.76 2.83 -7.57
CA PHE A 50 -5.19 4.00 -8.33
C PHE A 50 -5.16 3.74 -9.85
N GLY A 51 -5.44 2.50 -10.28
CA GLY A 51 -5.56 2.18 -11.71
C GLY A 51 -4.28 2.37 -12.53
N GLY A 52 -3.11 2.29 -11.88
CA GLY A 52 -1.80 2.50 -12.49
C GLY A 52 -1.29 3.94 -12.43
N HIS A 53 -2.07 4.88 -11.90
CA HIS A 53 -1.66 6.28 -11.77
C HIS A 53 -0.71 6.50 -10.60
N SER A 54 0.37 7.26 -10.84
CA SER A 54 1.25 7.71 -9.76
C SER A 54 0.60 8.82 -8.95
N LEU A 55 0.74 8.74 -7.63
CA LEU A 55 0.30 9.77 -6.72
C LEU A 55 1.41 10.79 -6.44
N PRO A 56 1.05 12.04 -6.07
CA PRO A 56 2.02 13.00 -5.54
C PRO A 56 2.71 12.42 -4.30
N THR A 57 4.04 12.46 -4.29
CA THR A 57 4.85 12.06 -3.14
C THR A 57 5.06 13.25 -2.21
N LEU A 58 5.06 13.01 -0.90
CA LEU A 58 5.54 14.00 0.05
C LEU A 58 7.07 14.11 -0.13
N GLY A 59 7.53 15.29 -0.53
CA GLY A 59 8.95 15.63 -0.65
C GLY A 59 9.48 16.28 0.62
#